data_AF-A0A387HNY1-F1
#
_entry.id   AF-A0A387HNY1-F1
#
_cell.length_a   1.000
_cell.length_b   1.000
_cell.length_c   1.000
_cell.angle_alpha   90.00
_cell.angle_beta   90.00
_cell.angle_gamma   90.00
#
_symmetry.space_group_name_H-M   'P 1'
#
loop_
_entity.id
_entity.type
_entity.pdbx_description
1 polymer ?
#
loop_
_entity_poly.entity_id
_entity_poly.type
_entity_poly.pdbx_seq_one_letter_code
_entity_poly.pdbx_strand_id
1 'polypeptide(L)'
;MAALTATAAIGLCCLAPAPDSSASATQAGPSGGEQVSLRPGAPALPGDVSALAYVVADARTGKVLAARNAHRKLPPASTLKTLFAVTALPHLRAEDRHTVSEQDLAGIGPGSSLVGVEPGHTYQVSDLWRGVFLSSGNDAVHVLAALNGGWEETAAQMQAKARRLGALDTEVVSPDGYDTPGQVSSAFDLAVFGRAGLARPDFAEYCSTAWAQFPGGGGSYGIVNTNRLLSGANGIARYPGIVGIKNGYTSNAGNTLIAAAKQGERTLLVTVMNPQAGGGYAVYEEARTLLDWGFKAWDNVDAVGSLEPVRATKSPTRQAQIQAHVAAVRPEAADEGAPGWSLTSSVAGGLAAAGTLFLLVRRRTIRGRRERKRPTE
;
A
#
# COMPACT_ATOMS: atom_id res chain seq x y z
N MET A 1 65.37 45.59 -46.62
CA MET A 1 65.77 45.22 -45.24
C MET A 1 64.88 46.02 -44.29
N ALA A 2 64.06 45.51 -43.39
CA ALA A 2 63.76 44.18 -42.87
C ALA A 2 62.26 44.22 -42.45
N ALA A 3 61.42 43.34 -43.00
CA ALA A 3 60.95 42.09 -42.38
C ALA A 3 60.07 42.31 -41.13
N LEU A 4 58.76 42.20 -41.39
CA LEU A 4 57.66 41.99 -40.45
C LEU A 4 57.93 40.76 -39.57
N THR A 5 57.75 40.89 -38.25
CA THR A 5 57.56 39.75 -37.34
C THR A 5 56.38 40.03 -36.43
N ALA A 6 55.23 39.47 -36.79
CA ALA A 6 54.05 39.39 -35.94
C ALA A 6 54.12 38.07 -35.16
N THR A 7 54.31 38.15 -33.85
CA THR A 7 54.28 36.99 -32.95
C THR A 7 52.85 36.80 -32.45
N ALA A 8 52.11 35.87 -33.06
CA ALA A 8 50.80 35.44 -32.58
C ALA A 8 50.99 34.41 -31.45
N ALA A 9 50.60 34.78 -30.23
CA ALA A 9 50.51 33.84 -29.12
C ALA A 9 49.22 33.01 -29.26
N ILE A 10 49.38 31.72 -29.57
CA ILE A 10 48.29 30.74 -29.57
C ILE A 10 48.00 30.38 -28.11
N GLY A 11 46.93 30.98 -27.56
CA GLY A 11 46.36 30.59 -26.28
C GLY A 11 45.70 29.21 -26.40
N LEU A 12 46.34 28.19 -25.85
CA LEU A 12 45.82 26.84 -25.72
C LEU A 12 44.70 26.86 -24.67
N CYS A 13 43.45 27.08 -25.09
CA CYS A 13 42.28 26.89 -24.23
C CYS A 13 42.06 25.39 -24.01
N CYS A 14 42.50 24.89 -22.86
CA CYS A 14 42.09 23.59 -22.34
C CYS A 14 40.58 23.63 -22.04
N LEU A 15 39.75 23.14 -22.96
CA LEU A 15 38.35 22.80 -22.65
C LEU A 15 38.34 21.60 -21.71
N ALA A 16 38.15 21.86 -20.42
CA ALA A 16 37.68 20.84 -19.48
C ALA A 16 36.21 20.53 -19.81
N PRO A 17 35.79 19.25 -19.91
CA PRO A 17 34.38 18.93 -20.06
C PRO A 17 33.62 19.36 -18.80
N ALA A 18 32.57 20.16 -18.99
CA ALA A 18 31.65 20.54 -17.93
C ALA A 18 31.03 19.27 -17.31
N PRO A 19 30.86 19.19 -15.97
CA PRO A 19 30.12 18.09 -15.39
C PRO A 19 28.65 18.23 -15.80
N ASP A 20 28.18 17.32 -16.65
CA ASP A 20 26.76 17.07 -16.90
C ASP A 20 26.08 16.78 -15.56
N SER A 21 25.50 17.83 -14.97
CA SER A 21 24.60 17.71 -13.83
C SER A 21 23.23 17.33 -14.35
N SER A 22 23.11 16.10 -14.86
CA SER A 22 21.83 15.41 -14.93
C SER A 22 21.44 15.00 -13.52
N ALA A 23 21.03 15.99 -12.71
CA ALA A 23 20.32 15.75 -11.48
C ALA A 23 18.99 15.09 -11.86
N SER A 24 18.94 13.77 -11.73
CA SER A 24 17.71 12.99 -11.65
C SER A 24 16.79 13.71 -10.66
N ALA A 25 15.71 14.28 -11.16
CA ALA A 25 14.67 14.88 -10.34
C ALA A 25 13.95 13.76 -9.59
N THR A 26 14.52 13.35 -8.46
CA THR A 26 13.80 12.72 -7.37
C THR A 26 12.88 13.79 -6.81
N GLN A 27 11.68 13.94 -7.37
CA GLN A 27 10.61 14.74 -6.78
C GLN A 27 10.09 14.00 -5.53
N ALA A 28 10.91 14.01 -4.48
CA ALA A 28 10.38 14.01 -3.12
C ALA A 28 9.72 15.38 -2.94
N GLY A 29 8.39 15.42 -3.02
CA GLY A 29 7.62 16.64 -2.73
C GLY A 29 7.93 17.16 -1.32
N PRO A 30 7.81 18.47 -1.08
CA PRO A 30 8.26 19.09 0.16
C PRO A 30 7.50 18.52 1.36
N SER A 31 8.28 18.12 2.36
CA SER A 31 7.85 17.93 3.74
C SER A 31 7.08 19.15 4.25
N GLY A 32 5.80 18.97 4.61
CA GLY A 32 5.10 19.81 5.61
C GLY A 32 3.99 20.77 5.15
N GLY A 33 3.45 20.66 3.93
CA GLY A 33 2.43 21.59 3.42
C GLY A 33 1.10 20.95 2.98
N GLU A 34 0.06 21.79 2.94
CA GLU A 34 -1.20 21.51 2.24
C GLU A 34 -0.98 21.56 0.73
N GLN A 35 -1.49 20.57 0.00
CA GLN A 35 -1.30 20.36 -1.43
C GLN A 35 -2.65 20.34 -2.12
N VAL A 36 -2.88 21.29 -3.00
CA VAL A 36 -4.06 21.38 -3.86
C VAL A 36 -3.72 22.19 -5.11
N SER A 37 -4.29 21.84 -6.26
CA SER A 37 -4.13 22.58 -7.51
C SER A 37 -5.50 22.99 -8.04
N LEU A 38 -5.90 24.22 -7.73
CA LEU A 38 -7.22 24.76 -8.06
C LEU A 38 -7.21 25.45 -9.43
N ARG A 39 -8.20 25.14 -10.27
CA ARG A 39 -8.50 25.88 -11.49
C ARG A 39 -9.49 27.02 -11.20
N PRO A 40 -9.61 28.03 -12.09
CA PRO A 40 -10.62 29.07 -11.95
C PRO A 40 -12.03 28.50 -11.71
N GLY A 41 -12.73 29.03 -10.72
CA GLY A 41 -14.07 28.58 -10.33
C GLY A 41 -14.11 27.40 -9.35
N ALA A 42 -12.97 26.84 -8.94
CA ALA A 42 -12.92 25.88 -7.85
C ALA A 42 -13.17 26.57 -6.49
N PRO A 43 -13.89 25.93 -5.55
CA PRO A 43 -13.97 26.42 -4.18
C PRO A 43 -12.60 26.31 -3.50
N ALA A 44 -12.29 27.29 -2.65
CA ALA A 44 -11.12 27.22 -1.78
C ALA A 44 -11.20 25.98 -0.87
N LEU A 45 -10.04 25.44 -0.51
CA LEU A 45 -9.96 24.32 0.41
C LEU A 45 -10.42 24.77 1.82
N PRO A 46 -11.15 23.94 2.58
CA PRO A 46 -11.66 24.34 3.90
C PRO A 46 -10.53 24.61 4.90
N GLY A 47 -10.49 25.82 5.46
CA GLY A 47 -9.44 26.26 6.38
C GLY A 47 -9.60 25.78 7.83
N ASP A 48 -10.75 25.20 8.18
CA ASP A 48 -11.12 24.74 9.52
C ASP A 48 -10.78 23.26 9.78
N VAL A 49 -10.24 22.55 8.79
CA VAL A 49 -9.77 21.16 8.96
C VAL A 49 -8.51 21.16 9.84
N SER A 50 -8.65 20.61 11.04
CA SER A 50 -7.62 20.58 12.08
C SER A 50 -6.80 19.28 12.09
N ALA A 51 -7.15 18.28 11.29
CA ALA A 51 -6.39 17.03 11.17
C ALA A 51 -4.90 17.24 10.90
N LEU A 52 -4.08 16.43 11.59
CA LEU A 52 -2.63 16.41 11.38
C LEU A 52 -2.25 15.96 9.98
N ALA A 53 -3.04 15.07 9.38
CA ALA A 53 -2.90 14.62 8.00
C ALA A 53 -4.25 14.24 7.38
N TYR A 54 -4.41 14.51 6.08
CA TYR A 54 -5.55 14.01 5.31
C TYR A 54 -5.20 13.81 3.84
N VAL A 55 -6.03 13.03 3.14
CA VAL A 55 -6.02 12.84 1.69
C VAL A 55 -7.45 12.88 1.17
N VAL A 56 -7.68 13.55 0.05
CA VAL A 56 -8.91 13.51 -0.75
C VAL A 56 -8.55 12.97 -2.13
N ALA A 57 -9.18 11.88 -2.55
CA ALA A 57 -8.84 11.20 -3.80
C ALA A 57 -10.08 10.68 -4.54
N ASP A 58 -9.99 10.60 -5.87
CA ASP A 58 -10.90 9.81 -6.69
C ASP A 58 -10.61 8.32 -6.44
N ALA A 59 -11.57 7.60 -5.86
CA ALA A 59 -11.43 6.20 -5.51
C ALA A 59 -11.24 5.30 -6.73
N ARG A 60 -11.78 5.69 -7.89
CA ARG A 60 -11.70 4.89 -9.13
C ARG A 60 -10.35 5.09 -9.80
N THR A 61 -9.98 6.34 -10.10
CA THR A 61 -8.74 6.64 -10.85
C THR A 61 -7.50 6.67 -9.97
N GLY A 62 -7.65 6.80 -8.65
CA GLY A 62 -6.54 6.97 -7.72
C GLY A 62 -5.96 8.38 -7.71
N LYS A 63 -6.48 9.33 -8.51
CA LYS A 63 -6.00 10.71 -8.51
C LYS A 63 -6.21 11.36 -7.14
N VAL A 64 -5.14 11.88 -6.56
CA VAL A 64 -5.19 12.67 -5.31
C VAL A 64 -5.53 14.12 -5.68
N LEU A 65 -6.64 14.63 -5.15
CA LEU A 65 -7.17 15.96 -5.45
C LEU A 65 -6.66 17.01 -4.46
N ALA A 66 -6.54 16.62 -3.18
CA ALA A 66 -5.91 17.42 -2.15
C ALA A 66 -5.29 16.53 -1.08
N ALA A 67 -4.28 17.04 -0.39
CA ALA A 67 -3.66 16.37 0.73
C ALA A 67 -3.04 17.36 1.71
N ARG A 68 -2.98 16.99 2.99
CA ARG A 68 -2.15 17.66 3.99
C ARG A 68 -1.29 16.62 4.66
N ASN A 69 0.03 16.82 4.65
CA ASN A 69 0.97 15.91 5.29
C ASN A 69 0.73 14.43 4.93
N ALA A 70 0.43 14.14 3.65
CA ALA A 70 -0.04 12.84 3.17
C ALA A 70 0.79 11.65 3.65
N HIS A 71 2.12 11.82 3.69
CA HIS A 71 3.12 10.81 4.08
C HIS A 71 3.61 10.92 5.54
N ARG A 72 2.96 11.74 6.37
CA ARG A 72 3.31 11.84 7.80
C ARG A 72 2.96 10.52 8.49
N LYS A 73 3.97 9.88 9.08
CA LYS A 73 3.83 8.66 9.87
C LYS A 73 3.08 8.96 11.18
N LEU A 74 1.92 8.37 11.34
CA LEU A 74 1.03 8.48 12.49
C LEU A 74 0.49 7.08 12.86
N PRO A 75 0.19 6.81 14.14
CA PRO A 75 -0.49 5.57 14.51
C PRO A 75 -1.85 5.49 13.79
N PRO A 76 -2.18 4.35 13.15
CA PRO A 76 -3.39 4.25 12.33
C PRO A 76 -4.68 4.02 13.15
N ALA A 77 -4.56 3.52 14.38
CA ALA A 77 -5.66 2.88 15.08
C ALA A 77 -6.34 1.79 14.20
N SER A 78 -7.63 1.52 14.46
CA SER A 78 -8.40 0.50 13.73
C SER A 78 -8.60 0.77 12.23
N THR A 79 -8.18 1.91 11.67
CA THR A 79 -8.16 2.06 10.20
C THR A 79 -7.17 1.10 9.54
N LEU A 80 -6.16 0.59 10.26
CA LEU A 80 -5.26 -0.47 9.79
C LEU A 80 -6.00 -1.78 9.48
N LYS A 81 -7.19 -2.00 10.07
CA LYS A 81 -8.03 -3.16 9.74
C LYS A 81 -8.46 -3.19 8.27
N THR A 82 -8.36 -2.06 7.55
CA THR A 82 -8.52 -2.07 6.08
C THR A 82 -7.39 -2.82 5.39
N LEU A 83 -6.13 -2.66 5.83
CA LEU A 83 -4.98 -3.45 5.38
C LEU A 83 -5.15 -4.94 5.74
N PHE A 84 -5.62 -5.22 6.96
CA PHE A 84 -5.94 -6.58 7.39
C PHE A 84 -6.96 -7.23 6.45
N ALA A 85 -8.07 -6.55 6.18
CA ALA A 85 -9.13 -7.06 5.30
C ALA A 85 -8.63 -7.31 3.87
N VAL A 86 -7.91 -6.37 3.24
CA VAL A 86 -7.35 -6.59 1.88
C VAL A 86 -6.27 -7.68 1.83
N THR A 87 -5.74 -8.08 2.98
CA THR A 87 -4.77 -9.16 3.12
C THR A 87 -5.45 -10.51 3.31
N ALA A 88 -6.38 -10.63 4.26
CA ALA A 88 -6.95 -11.89 4.70
C ALA A 88 -8.25 -12.29 3.99
N LEU A 89 -9.10 -11.35 3.55
CA LEU A 89 -10.35 -11.68 2.82
C LEU A 89 -10.14 -12.64 1.64
N PRO A 90 -9.09 -12.52 0.80
CA PRO A 90 -8.85 -13.47 -0.30
C PRO A 90 -8.60 -14.92 0.11
N HIS A 91 -8.28 -15.16 1.39
CA HIS A 91 -7.87 -16.47 1.91
C HIS A 91 -8.93 -17.12 2.81
N LEU A 92 -9.94 -16.37 3.24
CA LEU A 92 -10.94 -16.80 4.20
C LEU A 92 -12.33 -16.75 3.56
N ARG A 93 -12.94 -17.92 3.35
CA ARG A 93 -14.24 -18.00 2.69
C ARG A 93 -15.34 -17.62 3.68
N ALA A 94 -16.37 -16.91 3.22
CA ALA A 94 -17.38 -16.32 4.10
C ALA A 94 -18.19 -17.39 4.86
N GLU A 95 -18.41 -18.54 4.22
CA GLU A 95 -19.17 -19.69 4.74
C GLU A 95 -18.36 -20.58 5.69
N ASP A 96 -17.03 -20.40 5.77
CA ASP A 96 -16.20 -21.18 6.67
C ASP A 96 -16.62 -20.94 8.13
N ARG A 97 -16.55 -22.01 8.93
CA ARG A 97 -16.95 -21.99 10.34
C ARG A 97 -15.76 -22.31 11.22
N HIS A 98 -15.62 -21.60 12.33
CA HIS A 98 -14.56 -21.81 13.31
C HIS A 98 -15.13 -21.85 14.72
N THR A 99 -14.79 -22.90 15.46
CA THR A 99 -15.06 -22.98 16.90
C THR A 99 -13.91 -22.31 17.63
N VAL A 100 -14.21 -21.20 18.30
CA VAL A 100 -13.20 -20.36 18.94
C VAL A 100 -12.61 -21.08 20.14
N SER A 101 -11.29 -21.05 20.27
CA SER A 101 -10.55 -21.53 21.43
C SER A 101 -10.15 -20.37 22.33
N GLU A 102 -9.80 -20.64 23.59
CA GLU A 102 -9.22 -19.62 24.48
C GLU A 102 -7.93 -19.02 23.89
N GLN A 103 -7.14 -19.84 23.19
CA GLN A 103 -5.89 -19.41 22.56
C GLN A 103 -6.12 -18.42 21.41
N ASP A 104 -7.25 -18.51 20.69
CA ASP A 104 -7.58 -17.55 19.64
C ASP A 104 -7.74 -16.15 20.22
N LEU A 105 -8.28 -16.03 21.44
CA LEU A 105 -8.53 -14.75 22.11
C LEU A 105 -7.37 -14.29 23.01
N ALA A 106 -6.25 -15.03 23.03
CA ALA A 106 -5.10 -14.68 23.84
C ALA A 106 -4.43 -13.39 23.33
N GLY A 107 -3.95 -12.56 24.26
CA GLY A 107 -3.14 -11.38 23.93
C GLY A 107 -3.94 -10.14 23.49
N ILE A 108 -5.28 -10.16 23.55
CA ILE A 108 -6.10 -8.98 23.31
C ILE A 108 -5.78 -7.91 24.36
N GLY A 109 -5.35 -6.74 23.90
CA GLY A 109 -4.96 -5.62 24.77
C GLY A 109 -6.14 -5.04 25.56
N PRO A 110 -5.91 -4.54 26.79
CA PRO A 110 -6.95 -3.91 27.60
C PRO A 110 -7.55 -2.68 26.90
N GLY A 111 -8.87 -2.49 27.01
CA GLY A 111 -9.56 -1.37 26.36
C GLY A 111 -9.74 -1.53 24.84
N SER A 112 -9.38 -2.67 24.27
CA SER A 112 -9.70 -3.02 22.88
C SER A 112 -11.21 -2.96 22.63
N SER A 113 -11.60 -2.51 21.44
CA SER A 113 -12.98 -2.72 20.98
C SER A 113 -13.20 -4.20 20.73
N LEU A 114 -14.30 -4.76 21.23
CA LEU A 114 -14.66 -6.17 21.08
C LEU A 114 -16.05 -6.25 20.46
N VAL A 115 -16.25 -7.23 19.58
CA VAL A 115 -17.61 -7.52 19.11
C VAL A 115 -18.34 -8.40 20.13
N GLY A 116 -17.64 -9.27 20.86
CA GLY A 116 -18.21 -10.23 21.82
C GLY A 116 -18.01 -11.68 21.40
N VAL A 117 -16.84 -12.02 20.85
CA VAL A 117 -16.52 -13.41 20.51
C VAL A 117 -16.28 -14.24 21.78
N GLU A 118 -16.92 -15.40 21.87
CA GLU A 118 -16.86 -16.30 23.04
C GLU A 118 -16.09 -17.60 22.72
N PRO A 119 -15.17 -18.07 23.60
CA PRO A 119 -14.58 -19.39 23.49
C PRO A 119 -15.64 -20.50 23.53
N GLY A 120 -15.42 -21.56 22.75
CA GLY A 120 -16.34 -22.69 22.59
C GLY A 120 -17.50 -22.43 21.63
N HIS A 121 -17.73 -21.17 21.21
CA HIS A 121 -18.77 -20.84 20.24
C HIS A 121 -18.27 -20.97 18.79
N THR A 122 -19.13 -21.43 17.89
CA THR A 122 -18.82 -21.58 16.46
C THR A 122 -19.36 -20.39 15.65
N TYR A 123 -18.46 -19.58 15.09
CA TYR A 123 -18.81 -18.44 14.24
C TYR A 123 -18.61 -18.76 12.76
N GLN A 124 -19.42 -18.15 11.89
CA GLN A 124 -19.06 -18.06 10.47
C GLN A 124 -18.04 -16.93 10.28
N VAL A 125 -17.13 -17.10 9.33
CA VAL A 125 -16.16 -16.08 8.94
C VAL A 125 -16.85 -14.78 8.53
N SER A 126 -18.01 -14.84 7.87
CA SER A 126 -18.81 -13.65 7.56
C SER A 126 -19.25 -12.86 8.80
N ASP A 127 -19.59 -13.55 9.89
CA ASP A 127 -20.02 -12.90 11.13
C ASP A 127 -18.82 -12.19 11.77
N LEU A 128 -17.66 -12.84 11.80
CA LEU A 128 -16.42 -12.25 12.28
C LEU A 128 -16.05 -11.00 11.47
N TRP A 129 -16.15 -11.02 10.13
CA TRP A 129 -15.92 -9.83 9.31
C TRP A 129 -16.92 -8.70 9.60
N ARG A 130 -18.19 -9.02 9.87
CA ARG A 130 -19.16 -8.02 10.36
C ARG A 130 -18.69 -7.44 11.70
N GLY A 131 -18.16 -8.25 12.61
CA GLY A 131 -17.55 -7.78 13.86
C GLY A 131 -16.36 -6.83 13.66
N VAL A 132 -15.49 -7.15 12.69
CA VAL A 132 -14.33 -6.31 12.31
C VAL A 132 -14.77 -4.95 11.77
N PHE A 133 -15.73 -4.91 10.84
CA PHE A 133 -16.14 -3.66 10.20
C PHE A 133 -17.09 -2.82 11.03
N LEU A 134 -18.08 -3.44 11.70
CA LEU A 134 -19.12 -2.69 12.39
C LEU A 134 -18.68 -2.31 13.80
N SER A 135 -18.25 -3.29 14.60
CA SER A 135 -17.86 -3.08 16.01
C SER A 135 -16.38 -2.80 16.20
N SER A 136 -15.57 -2.88 15.14
CA SER A 136 -14.11 -2.76 15.23
C SER A 136 -13.45 -3.82 16.11
N GLY A 137 -14.10 -4.99 16.25
CA GLY A 137 -13.74 -6.04 17.20
C GLY A 137 -12.33 -6.61 16.98
N ASN A 138 -11.46 -6.43 17.96
CA ASN A 138 -10.11 -7.02 17.97
C ASN A 138 -10.18 -8.54 18.18
N ASP A 139 -11.11 -9.01 19.00
CA ASP A 139 -11.46 -10.42 19.17
C ASP A 139 -11.77 -11.11 17.83
N ALA A 140 -12.55 -10.49 16.95
CA ALA A 140 -12.80 -11.02 15.62
C ALA A 140 -11.53 -11.03 14.74
N VAL A 141 -10.68 -9.99 14.82
CA VAL A 141 -9.39 -9.97 14.11
C VAL A 141 -8.47 -11.10 14.59
N HIS A 142 -8.41 -11.34 15.89
CA HIS A 142 -7.63 -12.40 16.49
C HIS A 142 -8.02 -13.79 15.95
N VAL A 143 -9.32 -14.10 15.92
CA VAL A 143 -9.83 -15.37 15.35
C VAL A 143 -9.52 -15.47 13.85
N LEU A 144 -9.77 -14.41 13.09
CA LEU A 144 -9.50 -14.40 11.65
C LEU A 144 -7.99 -14.50 11.36
N ALA A 145 -7.13 -13.94 12.20
CA ALA A 145 -5.67 -14.08 12.10
C ALA A 145 -5.24 -15.52 12.41
N ALA A 146 -5.85 -16.19 13.40
CA ALA A 146 -5.60 -17.61 13.67
C ALA A 146 -5.93 -18.49 12.45
N LEU A 147 -7.03 -18.20 11.76
CA LEU A 147 -7.41 -18.86 10.50
C LEU A 147 -6.48 -18.51 9.31
N ASN A 148 -5.78 -17.38 9.38
CA ASN A 148 -4.88 -16.88 8.33
C ASN A 148 -3.38 -17.17 8.61
N GLY A 149 -3.09 -18.22 9.39
CA GLY A 149 -1.73 -18.67 9.69
C GLY A 149 -1.15 -18.16 11.01
N GLY A 150 -1.95 -17.46 11.81
CA GLY A 150 -1.56 -16.93 13.11
C GLY A 150 -1.26 -15.42 13.08
N TRP A 151 -1.09 -14.86 14.28
CA TRP A 151 -0.94 -13.42 14.50
C TRP A 151 0.29 -12.82 13.79
N GLU A 152 1.47 -13.41 14.02
CA GLU A 152 2.74 -12.93 13.45
C GLU A 152 2.79 -13.09 11.93
N GLU A 153 2.36 -14.25 11.43
CA GLU A 153 2.31 -14.53 9.99
C GLU A 153 1.33 -13.59 9.27
N THR A 154 0.16 -13.33 9.87
CA THR A 154 -0.80 -12.36 9.35
C THR A 154 -0.19 -10.96 9.29
N ALA A 155 0.51 -10.51 10.33
CA ALA A 155 1.18 -9.21 10.34
C ALA A 155 2.27 -9.12 9.25
N ALA A 156 3.06 -10.19 9.05
CA ALA A 156 4.05 -10.26 7.98
C ALA A 156 3.41 -10.20 6.58
N GLN A 157 2.30 -10.90 6.37
CA GLN A 157 1.54 -10.84 5.13
C GLN A 157 0.96 -9.45 4.87
N MET A 158 0.48 -8.77 5.91
CA MET A 158 0.01 -7.38 5.84
C MET A 158 1.13 -6.43 5.46
N GLN A 159 2.31 -6.53 6.09
CA GLN A 159 3.46 -5.73 5.72
C GLN A 159 3.84 -5.95 4.25
N ALA A 160 3.89 -7.20 3.80
CA ALA A 160 4.17 -7.54 2.40
C ALA A 160 3.08 -7.01 1.45
N LYS A 161 1.81 -7.03 1.86
CA LYS A 161 0.69 -6.44 1.10
C LYS A 161 0.85 -4.93 0.98
N ALA A 162 1.17 -4.22 2.06
CA ALA A 162 1.40 -2.77 2.02
C ALA A 162 2.50 -2.41 1.01
N ARG A 163 3.66 -3.09 1.07
CA ARG A 163 4.74 -2.87 0.09
C ARG A 163 4.33 -3.14 -1.35
N ARG A 164 3.57 -4.21 -1.62
CA ARG A 164 3.06 -4.51 -2.98
C ARG A 164 2.09 -3.45 -3.50
N LEU A 165 1.33 -2.82 -2.61
CA LEU A 165 0.40 -1.75 -2.96
C LEU A 165 1.10 -0.39 -3.13
N GLY A 166 2.41 -0.30 -2.85
CA GLY A 166 3.15 0.97 -2.87
C GLY A 166 2.93 1.83 -1.62
N ALA A 167 2.34 1.27 -0.57
CA ALA A 167 2.15 1.93 0.72
C ALA A 167 3.45 1.80 1.55
N LEU A 168 4.34 2.79 1.41
CA LEU A 168 5.72 2.72 1.90
C LEU A 168 5.94 3.37 3.27
N ASP A 169 4.96 4.11 3.79
CA ASP A 169 5.04 4.73 5.10
C ASP A 169 4.56 3.81 6.23
N THR A 170 3.89 2.72 5.86
CA THR A 170 3.29 1.75 6.78
C THR A 170 4.30 0.75 7.34
N GLU A 171 4.39 0.71 8.66
CA GLU A 171 5.05 -0.34 9.43
C GLU A 171 3.99 -1.09 10.26
N VAL A 172 3.81 -2.37 9.95
CA VAL A 172 2.82 -3.24 10.61
C VAL A 172 3.49 -3.99 11.74
N VAL A 173 2.94 -3.86 12.95
CA VAL A 173 3.38 -4.63 14.13
C VAL A 173 2.29 -5.62 14.57
N SER A 174 1.02 -5.22 14.49
CA SER A 174 -0.14 -6.05 14.79
C SER A 174 -1.21 -5.97 13.69
N PRO A 175 -2.04 -7.02 13.50
CA PRO A 175 -3.13 -7.01 12.53
C PRO A 175 -4.28 -6.05 12.82
N ASP A 176 -4.46 -5.65 14.08
CA ASP A 176 -5.67 -4.96 14.54
C ASP A 176 -5.57 -3.42 14.57
N GLY A 177 -4.36 -2.86 14.45
CA GLY A 177 -4.15 -1.42 14.59
C GLY A 177 -4.11 -0.90 16.03
N TYR A 178 -4.05 -1.78 17.04
CA TYR A 178 -3.90 -1.40 18.44
C TYR A 178 -2.56 -0.67 18.70
N ASP A 179 -2.50 0.13 19.75
CA ASP A 179 -1.30 0.91 20.10
C ASP A 179 -0.13 -0.01 20.43
N THR A 180 0.84 -0.05 19.51
CA THR A 180 2.03 -0.88 19.61
C THR A 180 3.26 -0.07 19.20
N PRO A 181 4.37 -0.09 19.96
CA PRO A 181 5.57 0.64 19.59
C PRO A 181 6.04 0.33 18.16
N GLY A 182 6.26 1.38 17.37
CA GLY A 182 6.68 1.27 15.96
C GLY A 182 5.54 1.09 14.95
N GLN A 183 4.29 0.86 15.39
CA GLN A 183 3.13 0.75 14.50
C GLN A 183 2.71 2.11 13.95
N VAL A 184 2.89 2.31 12.65
CA VAL A 184 2.56 3.57 11.97
C VAL A 184 2.03 3.34 10.56
N SER A 185 1.29 4.31 10.05
CA SER A 185 0.86 4.44 8.66
C SER A 185 0.86 5.92 8.27
N SER A 186 0.46 6.25 7.05
CA SER A 186 0.19 7.62 6.62
C SER A 186 -1.24 7.77 6.08
N ALA A 187 -1.72 9.00 5.92
CA ALA A 187 -3.04 9.25 5.35
C ALA A 187 -3.13 8.75 3.90
N PHE A 188 -2.01 8.85 3.17
CA PHE A 188 -1.85 8.31 1.83
C PHE A 188 -1.93 6.78 1.83
N ASP A 189 -1.16 6.09 2.66
CA ASP A 189 -1.15 4.62 2.69
C ASP A 189 -2.52 4.05 3.10
N LEU A 190 -3.18 4.67 4.07
CA LEU A 190 -4.55 4.30 4.46
C LEU A 190 -5.55 4.53 3.31
N ALA A 191 -5.38 5.59 2.51
CA ALA A 191 -6.18 5.83 1.32
C ALA A 191 -5.95 4.75 0.25
N VAL A 192 -4.70 4.29 0.08
CA VAL A 192 -4.35 3.16 -0.80
C VAL A 192 -5.08 1.89 -0.34
N PHE A 193 -5.10 1.58 0.96
CA PHE A 193 -5.80 0.40 1.48
C PHE A 193 -7.31 0.50 1.30
N GLY A 194 -7.90 1.66 1.59
CA GLY A 194 -9.33 1.91 1.34
C GLY A 194 -9.70 1.74 -0.13
N ARG A 195 -8.91 2.29 -1.05
CA ARG A 195 -9.12 2.11 -2.50
C ARG A 195 -8.99 0.65 -2.92
N ALA A 196 -7.95 -0.05 -2.47
CA ALA A 196 -7.75 -1.46 -2.78
C ALA A 196 -8.89 -2.33 -2.25
N GLY A 197 -9.43 -2.00 -1.07
CA GLY A 197 -10.61 -2.63 -0.50
C GLY A 197 -11.86 -2.40 -1.35
N LEU A 198 -12.16 -1.14 -1.71
CA LEU A 198 -13.34 -0.81 -2.51
C LEU A 198 -13.36 -1.45 -3.91
N ALA A 199 -12.19 -1.81 -4.45
CA ALA A 199 -12.11 -2.56 -5.71
C ALA A 199 -12.60 -4.02 -5.57
N ARG A 200 -12.86 -4.51 -4.35
CA ARG A 200 -13.37 -5.86 -4.08
C ARG A 200 -14.84 -5.81 -3.61
N PRO A 201 -15.74 -6.60 -4.22
CA PRO A 201 -17.14 -6.65 -3.82
C PRO A 201 -17.36 -7.10 -2.37
N ASP A 202 -16.59 -8.07 -1.89
CA ASP A 202 -16.72 -8.63 -0.54
C ASP A 202 -16.34 -7.61 0.55
N PHE A 203 -15.24 -6.88 0.37
CA PHE A 203 -14.88 -5.76 1.24
C PHE A 203 -15.94 -4.66 1.22
N ALA A 204 -16.41 -4.28 0.02
CA ALA A 204 -17.41 -3.23 -0.15
C ALA A 204 -18.74 -3.57 0.54
N GLU A 205 -19.15 -4.85 0.54
CA GLU A 205 -20.32 -5.33 1.26
C GLU A 205 -20.18 -5.10 2.78
N TYR A 206 -19.09 -5.58 3.38
CA TYR A 206 -18.90 -5.42 4.83
C TYR A 206 -18.76 -3.95 5.23
N CYS A 207 -18.00 -3.16 4.48
CA CYS A 207 -17.73 -1.79 4.86
C CYS A 207 -18.93 -0.85 4.69
N SER A 208 -19.91 -1.21 3.85
CA SER A 208 -21.15 -0.46 3.63
C SER A 208 -22.32 -0.94 4.50
N THR A 209 -22.14 -2.01 5.27
CA THR A 209 -23.15 -2.53 6.19
C THR A 209 -23.26 -1.63 7.42
N ALA A 210 -24.41 -0.97 7.60
CA ALA A 210 -24.67 -0.07 8.74
C ALA A 210 -25.09 -0.82 10.02
N TRP A 211 -25.73 -1.98 9.87
CA TRP A 211 -26.24 -2.80 10.96
C TRP A 211 -26.24 -4.27 10.56
N ALA A 212 -26.00 -5.16 11.53
CA ALA A 212 -26.17 -6.60 11.34
C ALA A 212 -26.54 -7.28 12.66
N GLN A 213 -27.04 -8.52 12.58
CA GLN A 213 -27.06 -9.44 13.72
C GLN A 213 -25.69 -10.10 13.88
N PHE A 214 -25.25 -10.29 15.11
CA PHE A 214 -24.04 -11.01 15.46
C PHE A 214 -24.38 -12.15 16.43
N PRO A 215 -23.89 -13.39 16.22
CA PRO A 215 -24.12 -14.51 17.13
C PRO A 215 -23.46 -14.27 18.51
N GLY A 216 -24.15 -14.58 19.60
CA GLY A 216 -23.59 -14.50 20.95
C GLY A 216 -24.65 -14.38 22.05
N GLY A 217 -24.25 -14.52 23.31
CA GLY A 217 -25.17 -14.39 24.46
C GLY A 217 -26.33 -15.40 24.45
N GLY A 218 -26.13 -16.60 23.89
CA GLY A 218 -27.18 -17.64 23.75
C GLY A 218 -28.14 -17.44 22.56
N GLY A 219 -27.90 -16.45 21.70
CA GLY A 219 -28.70 -16.17 20.51
C GLY A 219 -27.97 -15.26 19.52
N SER A 220 -28.57 -14.12 19.20
CA SER A 220 -27.92 -13.05 18.43
C SER A 220 -28.32 -11.67 18.96
N TYR A 221 -27.45 -10.67 18.77
CA TYR A 221 -27.72 -9.27 19.10
C TYR A 221 -27.33 -8.34 17.94
N GLY A 222 -27.91 -7.14 17.94
CA GLY A 222 -27.63 -6.14 16.91
C GLY A 222 -26.28 -5.46 17.13
N ILE A 223 -25.48 -5.37 16.07
CA ILE A 223 -24.26 -4.57 15.99
C ILE A 223 -24.46 -3.44 14.98
N VAL A 224 -23.94 -2.25 15.31
CA VAL A 224 -24.07 -1.03 14.51
C VAL A 224 -22.68 -0.58 14.06
N ASN A 225 -22.58 -0.11 12.82
CA ASN A 225 -21.31 0.37 12.29
C ASN A 225 -20.80 1.61 13.05
N THR A 226 -19.58 1.51 13.56
CA THR A 226 -18.88 2.58 14.29
C THR A 226 -18.52 3.79 13.41
N ASN A 227 -18.56 3.65 12.08
CA ASN A 227 -18.51 4.80 11.17
C ASN A 227 -19.83 5.57 11.21
N ARG A 228 -19.83 6.70 11.92
CA ARG A 228 -21.04 7.51 12.15
C ARG A 228 -21.58 8.22 10.90
N LEU A 229 -20.73 8.50 9.91
CA LEU A 229 -21.22 9.00 8.62
C LEU A 229 -22.09 7.95 7.90
N LEU A 230 -21.89 6.66 8.19
CA LEU A 230 -22.69 5.56 7.66
C LEU A 230 -23.88 5.23 8.57
N SER A 231 -23.69 5.13 9.89
CA SER A 231 -24.75 4.71 10.83
C SER A 231 -25.71 5.83 11.25
N GLY A 232 -25.30 7.09 11.19
CA GLY A 232 -26.12 8.21 11.65
C GLY A 232 -26.19 8.32 13.18
N ALA A 233 -25.25 7.69 13.89
CA ALA A 233 -25.29 7.56 15.35
C ALA A 233 -24.69 8.77 16.09
N ASN A 234 -25.09 8.94 17.35
CA ASN A 234 -24.54 9.92 18.31
C ASN A 234 -24.57 11.38 17.83
N GLY A 235 -25.65 11.80 17.17
CA GLY A 235 -25.83 13.17 16.69
C GLY A 235 -25.09 13.51 15.40
N ILE A 236 -24.34 12.56 14.82
CA ILE A 236 -23.73 12.72 13.50
C ILE A 236 -24.71 12.21 12.45
N ALA A 237 -25.20 13.12 11.61
CA ALA A 237 -26.10 12.74 10.51
C ALA A 237 -25.39 11.81 9.52
N ARG A 238 -26.17 10.92 8.87
CA ARG A 238 -25.66 10.14 7.74
C ARG A 238 -25.18 11.08 6.63
N TYR A 239 -24.13 10.69 5.92
CA TYR A 239 -23.65 11.45 4.77
C TYR A 239 -24.35 10.94 3.50
N PRO A 240 -24.96 11.80 2.66
CA PRO A 240 -25.61 11.37 1.42
C PRO A 240 -24.64 10.62 0.49
N GLY A 241 -25.05 9.44 0.01
CA GLY A 241 -24.21 8.63 -0.88
C GLY A 241 -23.00 7.98 -0.21
N ILE A 242 -22.91 7.99 1.13
CA ILE A 242 -21.83 7.33 1.87
C ILE A 242 -21.75 5.83 1.52
N VAL A 243 -20.53 5.38 1.25
CA VAL A 243 -20.19 3.97 1.00
C VAL A 243 -19.67 3.32 2.29
N GLY A 244 -18.95 4.04 3.15
CA GLY A 244 -18.41 3.51 4.40
C GLY A 244 -16.88 3.47 4.41
N ILE A 245 -16.29 2.31 4.69
CA ILE A 245 -14.87 2.00 4.97
C ILE A 245 -14.60 1.76 6.47
N LYS A 246 -13.93 2.66 7.21
CA LYS A 246 -13.52 2.33 8.59
C LYS A 246 -13.03 3.54 9.38
N ASN A 247 -13.49 3.67 10.62
CA ASN A 247 -12.95 4.58 11.63
C ASN A 247 -12.02 3.86 12.62
N GLY A 248 -11.23 4.63 13.36
CA GLY A 248 -10.39 4.13 14.45
C GLY A 248 -10.17 5.18 15.53
N TYR A 249 -9.86 4.70 16.73
CA TYR A 249 -9.37 5.51 17.84
C TYR A 249 -8.44 4.67 18.71
N THR A 250 -7.35 5.28 19.15
CA THR A 250 -6.52 4.83 20.27
C THR A 250 -5.94 6.08 20.95
N SER A 251 -5.39 5.92 22.15
CA SER A 251 -4.79 7.03 22.90
C SER A 251 -3.63 7.67 22.13
N ASN A 252 -2.80 6.88 21.43
CA ASN A 252 -1.66 7.43 20.67
C ASN A 252 -2.07 7.94 19.28
N ALA A 253 -3.08 7.34 18.64
CA ALA A 253 -3.50 7.74 17.30
C ALA A 253 -4.40 9.00 17.29
N GLY A 254 -5.17 9.22 18.36
CA GLY A 254 -6.37 10.05 18.26
C GLY A 254 -7.41 9.41 17.34
N ASN A 255 -8.32 10.21 16.79
CA ASN A 255 -9.37 9.71 15.89
C ASN A 255 -8.86 9.63 14.45
N THR A 256 -9.10 8.50 13.79
CA THR A 256 -8.77 8.27 12.38
C THR A 256 -9.99 7.79 11.61
N LEU A 257 -10.08 8.14 10.33
CA LEU A 257 -11.19 7.73 9.47
C LEU A 257 -10.71 7.57 8.03
N ILE A 258 -11.12 6.49 7.40
CA ILE A 258 -11.19 6.37 5.95
C ILE A 258 -12.68 6.32 5.62
N ALA A 259 -13.14 7.21 4.75
CA ALA A 259 -14.51 7.27 4.29
C ALA A 259 -14.56 7.38 2.78
N ALA A 260 -15.58 6.80 2.15
CA ALA A 260 -15.88 7.04 0.75
C ALA A 260 -17.36 7.36 0.55
N ALA A 261 -17.65 8.16 -0.46
CA ALA A 261 -19.02 8.50 -0.86
C ALA A 261 -19.13 8.56 -2.39
N LYS A 262 -20.36 8.37 -2.90
CA LYS A 262 -20.68 8.40 -4.32
C LYS A 262 -21.69 9.50 -4.63
N GLN A 263 -21.42 10.27 -5.69
CA GLN A 263 -22.35 11.22 -6.28
C GLN A 263 -22.35 11.06 -7.81
N GLY A 264 -23.46 10.53 -8.37
CA GLY A 264 -23.48 10.11 -9.77
C GLY A 264 -22.39 9.05 -10.04
N GLU A 265 -21.59 9.23 -11.09
CA GLU A 265 -20.48 8.33 -11.44
C GLU A 265 -19.18 8.61 -10.66
N ARG A 266 -19.18 9.61 -9.77
CA ARG A 266 -18.00 10.04 -9.02
C ARG A 266 -17.97 9.33 -7.68
N THR A 267 -16.82 8.76 -7.33
CA THR A 267 -16.60 8.19 -5.99
C THR A 267 -15.37 8.85 -5.38
N LEU A 268 -15.58 9.58 -4.29
CA LEU A 268 -14.51 10.17 -3.50
C LEU A 268 -14.15 9.27 -2.33
N LEU A 269 -12.87 9.23 -2.02
CA LEU A 269 -12.30 8.65 -0.82
C LEU A 269 -11.57 9.76 -0.06
N VAL A 270 -11.82 9.84 1.25
CA VAL A 270 -11.12 10.71 2.18
C VAL A 270 -10.49 9.89 3.29
N THR A 271 -9.25 10.21 3.62
CA THR A 271 -8.60 9.75 4.86
C THR A 271 -8.35 10.96 5.73
N VAL A 272 -8.70 10.89 7.02
CA VAL A 272 -8.49 11.94 8.02
C VAL A 272 -7.79 11.31 9.22
N MET A 273 -6.69 11.90 9.66
CA MET A 273 -5.91 11.41 10.79
C MET A 273 -5.71 12.50 11.85
N ASN A 274 -6.17 12.19 13.06
CA ASN A 274 -5.97 12.94 14.28
C ASN A 274 -6.37 14.42 14.18
N PRO A 275 -7.67 14.75 14.04
CA PRO A 275 -8.18 16.11 14.27
C PRO A 275 -7.69 16.68 15.60
N GLN A 276 -7.25 17.94 15.59
CA GLN A 276 -6.69 18.62 16.77
C GLN A 276 -7.68 19.56 17.46
N ALA A 277 -8.86 19.77 16.87
CA ALA A 277 -9.97 20.57 17.42
C ALA A 277 -11.30 19.81 17.28
N GLY A 278 -12.33 20.20 18.04
CA GLY A 278 -13.70 19.66 17.89
C GLY A 278 -13.99 18.31 18.59
N GLY A 279 -13.01 17.71 19.27
CA GLY A 279 -13.20 16.52 20.11
C GLY A 279 -13.39 15.20 19.35
N GLY A 280 -14.04 14.23 19.99
CA GLY A 280 -14.10 12.83 19.50
C GLY A 280 -14.86 12.60 18.19
N TYR A 281 -15.66 13.58 17.76
CA TYR A 281 -16.46 13.49 16.53
C TYR A 281 -15.95 14.35 15.38
N ALA A 282 -14.95 15.20 15.63
CA ALA A 282 -14.35 16.06 14.61
C ALA A 282 -13.88 15.28 13.37
N VAL A 283 -13.45 14.02 13.54
CA VAL A 283 -13.00 13.19 12.40
C VAL A 283 -14.10 12.96 11.37
N TYR A 284 -15.36 12.85 11.80
CA TYR A 284 -16.50 12.67 10.90
C TYR A 284 -16.92 14.00 10.26
N GLU A 285 -16.87 15.09 11.02
CA GLU A 285 -17.21 16.43 10.54
C GLU A 285 -16.18 16.92 9.52
N GLU A 286 -14.88 16.78 9.80
CA GLU A 286 -13.81 17.14 8.87
C GLU A 286 -13.84 16.25 7.61
N ALA A 287 -14.11 14.95 7.74
CA ALA A 287 -14.28 14.08 6.58
C ALA A 287 -15.50 14.48 5.72
N ARG A 288 -16.62 14.87 6.34
CA ARG A 288 -17.80 15.42 5.65
C ARG A 288 -17.42 16.70 4.88
N THR A 289 -16.74 17.62 5.55
CA THR A 289 -16.26 18.88 4.95
C THR A 289 -15.35 18.63 3.74
N LEU A 290 -14.42 17.67 3.84
CA LEU A 290 -13.52 17.30 2.74
C LEU A 290 -14.24 16.58 1.59
N LEU A 291 -15.22 15.72 1.89
CA LEU A 291 -16.07 15.09 0.86
C LEU A 291 -16.89 16.15 0.11
N ASP A 292 -17.54 17.07 0.85
CA ASP A 292 -18.33 18.16 0.28
C ASP A 292 -17.48 19.07 -0.60
N TRP A 293 -16.28 19.43 -0.14
CA TRP A 293 -15.32 20.18 -0.95
C TRP A 293 -14.93 19.40 -2.20
N GLY A 294 -14.54 18.13 -2.07
CA GLY A 294 -14.06 17.33 -3.18
C GLY A 294 -15.09 17.17 -4.29
N PHE A 295 -16.37 17.00 -3.94
CA PHE A 295 -17.43 16.91 -4.96
C PHE A 295 -17.69 18.25 -5.65
N LYS A 296 -17.65 19.36 -4.91
CA LYS A 296 -17.80 20.71 -5.47
C LYS A 296 -16.62 21.11 -6.36
N ALA A 297 -15.41 20.69 -5.99
CA ALA A 297 -14.19 21.02 -6.71
C ALA A 297 -13.90 20.09 -7.90
N TRP A 298 -14.59 18.95 -8.02
CA TRP A 298 -14.26 17.83 -8.91
C TRP A 298 -13.87 18.21 -10.35
N ASP A 299 -14.60 19.14 -10.98
CA ASP A 299 -14.35 19.55 -12.38
C ASP A 299 -13.28 20.64 -12.52
N ASN A 300 -12.92 21.28 -11.41
CA ASN A 300 -12.03 22.44 -11.34
C ASN A 300 -10.80 22.19 -10.45
N VAL A 301 -10.44 20.94 -10.18
CA VAL A 301 -9.24 20.58 -9.40
C VAL A 301 -8.35 19.65 -10.20
N ASP A 302 -7.07 20.01 -10.29
CA ASP A 302 -6.04 19.18 -10.87
C ASP A 302 -5.48 18.20 -9.84
N ALA A 303 -5.13 17.00 -10.30
CA ALA A 303 -4.53 16.00 -9.43
C ALA A 303 -3.13 16.43 -8.99
N VAL A 304 -2.87 16.38 -7.68
CA VAL A 304 -1.56 16.66 -7.07
C VAL A 304 -0.73 15.39 -6.82
N GLY A 305 -1.30 14.22 -7.10
CA GLY A 305 -0.64 12.93 -6.95
C GLY A 305 -1.53 11.76 -7.40
N SER A 306 -1.06 10.53 -7.13
CA SER A 306 -1.79 9.30 -7.45
C SER A 306 -1.59 8.25 -6.35
N LEU A 307 -2.67 7.56 -5.97
CA LEU A 307 -2.70 6.38 -5.11
C LEU A 307 -2.27 5.10 -5.84
N GLU A 308 -1.97 5.17 -7.14
CA GLU A 308 -1.48 4.02 -7.88
C GLU A 308 0.01 3.77 -7.58
N PRO A 309 0.42 2.50 -7.42
CA PRO A 309 1.82 2.19 -7.20
C PRO A 309 2.65 2.67 -8.41
N VAL A 310 3.77 3.34 -8.12
CA VAL A 310 4.73 3.72 -9.15
C VAL A 310 5.25 2.45 -9.81
N ARG A 311 4.81 2.19 -11.05
CA ARG A 311 5.37 1.09 -11.84
C ARG A 311 6.82 1.45 -12.12
N ALA A 312 7.75 0.65 -11.60
CA ALA A 312 9.12 0.67 -12.07
C ALA A 312 9.07 0.38 -13.58
N THR A 313 9.22 1.41 -14.41
CA THR A 313 9.50 1.23 -15.82
C THR A 313 10.77 0.40 -15.85
N LYS A 314 10.69 -0.84 -16.35
CA LYS A 314 11.88 -1.65 -16.59
C LYS A 314 12.76 -0.82 -17.53
N SER A 315 13.79 -0.17 -17.00
CA SER A 315 14.81 0.43 -17.85
C SER A 315 15.31 -0.65 -18.79
N PRO A 316 15.38 -0.40 -20.11
CA PRO A 316 15.86 -1.41 -21.05
C PRO A 316 17.20 -1.92 -20.55
N THR A 317 17.29 -3.23 -20.36
CA THR A 317 18.48 -3.88 -19.81
C THR A 317 19.69 -3.44 -20.62
N ARG A 318 20.82 -3.19 -19.96
CA ARG A 318 22.10 -2.82 -20.61
C ARG A 318 22.46 -3.75 -21.78
N GLN A 319 22.01 -5.00 -21.77
CA GLN A 319 22.12 -5.96 -22.88
C GLN A 319 21.38 -5.53 -24.16
N ALA A 320 20.20 -4.92 -24.06
CA ALA A 320 19.46 -4.38 -25.21
C ALA A 320 20.16 -3.15 -25.81
N GLN A 321 20.80 -2.32 -24.97
CA GLN A 321 21.62 -1.20 -25.44
C GLN A 321 22.94 -1.66 -26.06
N ILE A 322 23.58 -2.70 -25.51
CA ILE A 322 24.80 -3.30 -26.09
C ILE A 322 24.49 -3.99 -27.42
N GLN A 323 23.36 -4.71 -27.55
CA GLN A 323 22.96 -5.31 -28.83
C GLN A 323 22.65 -4.26 -29.90
N ALA A 324 22.00 -3.15 -29.53
CA ALA A 324 21.77 -2.04 -30.45
C ALA A 324 23.09 -1.36 -30.88
N HIS A 325 24.08 -1.26 -29.98
CA HIS A 325 25.38 -0.66 -30.30
C HIS A 325 26.25 -1.58 -31.17
N VAL A 326 26.20 -2.89 -30.96
CA VAL A 326 26.92 -3.88 -31.80
C VAL A 326 26.28 -4.02 -33.18
N ALA A 327 24.96 -3.90 -33.29
CA ALA A 327 24.28 -3.91 -34.60
C ALA A 327 24.55 -2.64 -35.44
N ALA A 328 24.89 -1.52 -34.79
CA ALA A 328 25.23 -0.26 -35.45
C ALA A 328 26.68 -0.19 -35.95
N VAL A 329 27.58 -1.05 -35.45
CA VAL A 329 28.97 -1.14 -35.92
C VAL A 329 29.10 -2.34 -36.85
N ARG A 330 28.65 -2.19 -38.10
CA ARG A 330 28.96 -3.11 -39.20
C ARG A 330 30.17 -2.54 -39.95
N PRO A 331 31.29 -3.26 -40.13
CA PRO A 331 32.36 -2.77 -40.98
C PRO A 331 31.89 -2.83 -42.44
N GLU A 332 32.12 -1.72 -43.15
CA GLU A 332 31.99 -1.63 -44.60
C GLU A 332 32.96 -2.62 -45.24
N ALA A 333 32.44 -3.52 -46.08
CA ALA A 333 33.25 -4.48 -46.80
C ALA A 333 34.08 -3.74 -47.87
N ALA A 334 35.41 -3.85 -47.76
CA ALA A 334 36.34 -3.42 -48.80
C ALA A 334 36.39 -4.47 -49.93
N ASP A 335 36.44 -3.93 -51.15
CA ASP A 335 36.41 -4.57 -52.46
C ASP A 335 37.69 -5.36 -52.81
N GLU A 336 37.56 -6.20 -53.83
CA GLU A 336 38.38 -7.36 -54.19
C GLU A 336 39.82 -7.12 -54.68
N GLY A 337 40.67 -8.14 -54.49
CA GLY A 337 41.97 -8.29 -55.16
C GLY A 337 42.81 -9.47 -54.65
N ALA A 338 42.54 -10.68 -55.15
CA ALA A 338 43.33 -11.92 -54.89
C ALA A 338 44.65 -11.93 -55.72
N PRO A 339 45.62 -12.92 -55.61
CA PRO A 339 45.49 -14.26 -55.01
C PRO A 339 46.75 -14.88 -54.29
N GLY A 340 46.51 -16.06 -53.70
CA GLY A 340 47.52 -17.06 -53.29
C GLY A 340 47.93 -16.91 -51.82
N TRP A 341 47.87 -17.91 -50.93
CA TRP A 341 48.05 -19.35 -51.05
C TRP A 341 47.36 -20.02 -49.85
N SER A 342 46.86 -21.22 -50.09
CA SER A 342 46.22 -22.12 -49.14
C SER A 342 47.14 -22.57 -48.00
N LEU A 343 46.63 -22.53 -46.77
CA LEU A 343 47.03 -23.46 -45.70
C LEU A 343 45.79 -23.91 -44.92
N THR A 344 45.42 -25.15 -45.16
CA THR A 344 44.50 -25.97 -44.38
C THR A 344 45.00 -26.14 -42.95
N SER A 345 44.09 -26.08 -41.98
CA SER A 345 44.15 -26.88 -40.74
C SER A 345 42.77 -27.00 -40.11
N SER A 346 42.21 -28.20 -40.20
CA SER A 346 41.01 -28.68 -39.53
C SER A 346 41.17 -28.67 -38.01
N VAL A 347 40.11 -28.37 -37.23
CA VAL A 347 39.67 -29.20 -36.08
C VAL A 347 38.16 -29.02 -35.87
N ALA A 348 37.43 -30.10 -36.08
CA ALA A 348 36.09 -30.33 -35.55
C ALA A 348 36.17 -30.81 -34.09
N GLY A 349 35.19 -30.44 -33.26
CA GLY A 349 34.87 -31.15 -32.02
C GLY A 349 34.75 -30.27 -30.78
N GLY A 350 33.54 -30.11 -30.25
CA GLY A 350 33.35 -29.47 -28.94
C GLY A 350 31.95 -28.99 -28.57
N LEU A 351 30.86 -29.61 -29.04
CA LEU A 351 29.56 -29.50 -28.36
C LEU A 351 29.47 -30.58 -27.27
N ALA A 352 28.89 -30.21 -26.13
CA ALA A 352 28.46 -31.06 -25.00
C ALA A 352 29.49 -31.40 -23.90
N ALA A 353 29.81 -30.45 -23.02
CA ALA A 353 30.44 -30.75 -21.72
C ALA A 353 30.12 -29.79 -20.55
N ALA A 354 28.94 -29.16 -20.52
CA ALA A 354 28.52 -28.33 -19.36
C ALA A 354 27.22 -28.78 -18.67
N GLY A 355 26.52 -29.78 -19.22
CA GLY A 355 25.21 -30.23 -18.71
C GLY A 355 25.26 -31.36 -17.67
N THR A 356 26.39 -32.04 -17.49
CA THR A 356 26.46 -33.28 -16.69
C THR A 356 27.09 -33.10 -15.30
N LEU A 357 27.73 -31.96 -14.98
CA LEU A 357 28.39 -31.76 -13.69
C LEU A 357 27.46 -31.21 -12.59
N PHE A 358 26.37 -30.53 -12.92
CA PHE A 358 25.47 -29.94 -11.91
C PHE A 358 24.49 -30.94 -11.28
N LEU A 359 24.21 -32.06 -11.95
CA LEU A 359 23.25 -33.07 -11.47
C LEU A 359 23.84 -34.07 -10.46
N LEU A 360 25.17 -34.15 -10.31
CA LEU A 360 25.82 -35.06 -9.37
C LEU A 360 26.09 -34.47 -7.98
N VAL A 361 26.13 -33.13 -7.85
CA VAL A 361 26.34 -32.46 -6.55
C VAL A 361 25.06 -32.44 -5.70
N ARG A 362 23.87 -32.44 -6.32
CA ARG A 362 22.59 -32.37 -5.59
C ARG A 362 22.09 -33.69 -4.99
N ARG A 363 22.64 -34.84 -5.42
CA ARG A 363 22.25 -36.17 -4.90
C ARG A 363 23.04 -36.64 -3.67
N ARG A 364 24.15 -35.98 -3.30
CA ARG A 364 24.96 -36.38 -2.11
C ARG A 364 24.57 -35.66 -0.82
N THR A 365 23.90 -34.51 -0.86
CA THR A 365 23.52 -33.75 0.35
C THR A 365 22.21 -34.22 0.99
N ILE A 366 21.36 -34.98 0.28
CA ILE A 366 20.05 -35.42 0.77
C ILE A 366 20.11 -36.76 1.54
N ARG A 367 21.22 -37.52 1.45
CA ARG A 367 21.35 -38.85 2.10
C ARG A 367 22.00 -38.82 3.49
N GLY A 368 22.36 -37.64 4.03
CA GLY A 368 23.13 -37.51 5.26
C GLY A 368 22.39 -37.04 6.53
N ARG A 369 21.06 -36.84 6.50
CA ARG A 369 20.33 -36.27 7.67
C ARG A 369 19.06 -36.99 8.10
N ARG A 370 18.98 -38.30 7.82
CA ARG A 370 18.02 -39.21 8.46
C ARG A 370 18.80 -40.38 9.03
N GLU A 371 19.09 -40.30 10.33
CA GLU A 371 19.11 -41.39 11.32
C GLU A 371 19.96 -40.96 12.53
N ARG A 372 19.26 -40.65 13.64
CA ARG A 372 19.66 -40.95 15.02
C ARG A 372 18.50 -40.57 15.94
N LYS A 373 17.69 -41.57 16.31
CA LYS A 373 16.80 -41.56 17.48
C LYS A 373 17.28 -42.66 18.44
N ARG A 374 17.73 -42.24 19.64
CA ARG A 374 17.61 -42.80 21.03
C ARG A 374 18.03 -44.28 21.31
N PRO A 375 18.10 -44.81 22.58
CA PRO A 375 17.88 -44.26 23.95
C PRO A 375 19.00 -44.63 25.00
N THR A 376 18.67 -44.50 26.31
CA THR A 376 19.28 -44.91 27.62
C THR A 376 20.21 -43.87 28.29
N GLU A 377 20.07 -43.45 29.54
CA GLU A 377 19.30 -43.87 30.75
C GLU A 377 18.47 -42.73 31.36
#